data_AF-A0A0J1H3Q7-F1
#
_entry.id   AF-A0A0J1H3Q7-F1
#
_cell.length_a   1.000
_cell.length_b   1.000
_cell.length_c   1.000
_cell.angle_alpha   90.00
_cell.angle_beta   90.00
_cell.angle_gamma   90.00
#
_symmetry.space_group_name_H-M   'P 1'
#
loop_
_entity.id
_entity.type
_entity.pdbx_description
1 polymer ?
#
loop_
_entity_poly.entity_id
_entity_poly.type
_entity_poly.pdbx_seq_one_letter_code
_entity_poly.pdbx_strand_id
1 'polypeptide(L)'
;MTSFQQTLSRHIQQHSWRLANKRLILPVILIALLTASPTTRAITVGVMADAFWQVAAYVAATLALYHAIAARLNKDNNQLSLMLAQSARFQVLFASAMGALPGCGGAIVVITQFVRGKLSFGAVVAVLTATMGDAAFLLLAAEPSTALAVIAVGFVVGLISGMIVDRLHGTAFMRPVRDTQSTADGHSRHIAPISEPVSRLQGRFWQWLLLPASAIAILGSLQIDPDQLFSLPANTTNIAGAAAALCAMLLWATSRDITDYESAVSEDPKARTANLFQRVAQDTNFVTSWVIGAFLLFELTIYWTGINLSEIFANWALLLPLMGVAIGLLPGCGPQILVTSLYLSGSIPLSAQLGNAISNDGDALFPAIALAPKAALVATLYSSVPALVVAYGYFSFFE
;
A
#
# COMPACT_ATOMS: atom_id res chain seq x y z
N MET A 1 12.35 53.84 -23.69
CA MET A 1 11.38 52.77 -23.99
C MET A 1 11.88 51.36 -23.63
N THR A 2 13.19 51.14 -23.48
CA THR A 2 13.78 49.82 -23.18
C THR A 2 13.74 49.40 -21.70
N SER A 3 13.69 50.35 -20.73
CA SER A 3 13.60 49.97 -19.31
C SER A 3 12.20 49.50 -18.90
N PHE A 4 11.13 50.08 -19.47
CA PHE A 4 9.76 49.73 -19.12
C PHE A 4 9.34 48.33 -19.61
N GLN A 5 9.84 47.91 -20.78
CA GLN A 5 9.64 46.54 -21.28
C GLN A 5 10.38 45.48 -20.43
N GLN A 6 11.56 45.82 -19.88
CA GLN A 6 12.27 44.92 -18.97
C GLN A 6 11.54 44.76 -17.63
N THR A 7 10.95 45.83 -17.08
CA THR A 7 10.16 45.74 -15.84
C THR A 7 8.86 44.96 -16.02
N LEU A 8 8.19 45.11 -17.17
CA LEU A 8 6.96 44.37 -17.48
C LEU A 8 7.23 42.87 -17.69
N SER A 9 8.34 42.51 -18.37
CA SER A 9 8.72 41.11 -18.58
C SER A 9 9.06 40.37 -17.27
N ARG A 10 9.68 41.07 -16.29
CA ARG A 10 9.95 40.52 -14.96
C ARG A 10 8.70 40.33 -14.12
N HIS A 11 7.72 41.23 -14.21
CA HIS A 11 6.43 41.06 -13.53
C HIS A 11 5.59 39.93 -14.13
N ILE A 12 5.63 39.73 -15.46
CA ILE A 12 4.90 38.64 -16.12
C ILE A 12 5.56 37.28 -15.81
N GLN A 13 6.89 37.20 -15.65
CA GLN A 13 7.56 35.95 -15.22
C GLN A 13 7.28 35.57 -13.76
N GLN A 14 7.03 36.54 -12.87
CA GLN A 14 6.65 36.28 -11.47
C GLN A 14 5.20 35.82 -11.32
N HIS A 15 4.34 36.07 -12.30
CA HIS A 15 2.95 35.63 -12.34
C HIS A 15 2.71 34.41 -13.25
N SER A 16 3.75 33.59 -13.48
CA SER A 16 3.47 32.20 -13.83
C SER A 16 2.79 31.56 -12.63
N TRP A 17 1.61 30.96 -12.83
CA TRP A 17 0.91 30.13 -11.85
C TRP A 17 1.76 28.91 -11.48
N ARG A 18 2.89 29.14 -10.79
CA ARG A 18 3.64 28.08 -10.14
C ARG A 18 2.82 27.73 -8.91
N LEU A 19 2.14 26.59 -8.96
CA LEU A 19 1.63 25.92 -7.77
C LEU A 19 2.77 25.94 -6.74
N ALA A 20 2.63 26.75 -5.69
CA ALA A 20 3.67 26.91 -4.67
C ALA A 20 4.03 25.55 -4.05
N ASN A 21 3.02 24.68 -3.91
CA ASN A 21 3.18 23.33 -3.38
C ASN A 21 2.66 22.33 -4.41
N LYS A 22 3.55 21.67 -5.16
CA LYS A 22 3.16 20.63 -6.13
C LYS A 22 2.38 19.47 -5.49
N ARG A 23 2.51 19.24 -4.17
CA ARG A 23 1.70 18.24 -3.45
C ARG A 23 0.21 18.55 -3.41
N LEU A 24 -0.19 19.82 -3.59
CA LEU A 24 -1.60 20.21 -3.60
C LEU A 24 -2.36 19.70 -4.83
N ILE A 25 -1.67 19.21 -5.86
CA ILE A 25 -2.30 18.66 -7.07
C ILE A 25 -3.29 17.55 -6.71
N LEU A 26 -2.89 16.59 -5.87
CA LEU A 26 -3.75 15.47 -5.50
C LEU A 26 -5.01 15.94 -4.73
N PRO A 27 -4.92 16.67 -3.60
CA PRO A 27 -6.11 17.21 -2.93
C PRO A 27 -7.03 18.05 -3.85
N VAL A 28 -6.46 18.85 -4.76
CA VAL A 28 -7.24 19.65 -5.70
C VAL A 28 -7.99 18.76 -6.69
N ILE A 29 -7.35 17.71 -7.23
CA ILE A 29 -8.01 16.73 -8.10
C ILE A 29 -9.14 16.03 -7.34
N LEU A 30 -8.92 15.62 -6.08
CA LEU A 30 -9.96 14.99 -5.25
C LEU A 30 -11.17 15.91 -5.08
N ILE A 31 -10.95 17.18 -4.73
CA ILE A 31 -12.03 18.17 -4.59
C ILE A 31 -12.76 18.41 -5.93
N ALA A 32 -12.02 18.43 -7.04
CA ALA A 32 -12.62 18.57 -8.37
C ALA A 32 -13.50 17.36 -8.72
N LEU A 33 -13.05 16.13 -8.44
CA LEU A 33 -13.82 14.91 -8.68
C LEU A 33 -15.07 14.83 -7.79
N LEU A 34 -14.97 15.28 -6.54
CA LEU A 34 -16.11 15.37 -5.62
C LEU A 34 -17.18 16.38 -6.08
N THR A 35 -16.80 17.38 -6.88
CA THR A 35 -17.70 18.43 -7.38
C THR A 35 -18.14 18.22 -8.83
N ALA A 36 -17.57 17.25 -9.55
CA ALA A 36 -17.81 17.05 -10.99
C ALA A 36 -19.21 16.52 -11.33
N SER A 37 -19.53 15.28 -10.94
CA SER A 37 -20.81 14.64 -11.23
C SER A 37 -21.29 13.78 -10.05
N PRO A 38 -22.60 13.51 -9.89
CA PRO A 38 -23.09 12.68 -8.79
C PRO A 38 -22.47 11.28 -8.77
N THR A 39 -22.29 10.66 -9.94
CA THR A 39 -21.71 9.32 -10.08
C THR A 39 -20.22 9.32 -9.76
N THR A 40 -19.46 10.25 -10.36
CA THR A 40 -18.02 10.40 -10.08
C THR A 40 -17.77 10.72 -8.61
N ARG A 41 -18.64 11.53 -7.99
CA ARG A 41 -18.58 11.83 -6.56
C ARG A 41 -18.79 10.57 -5.71
N ALA A 42 -19.76 9.72 -6.04
CA ALA A 42 -20.00 8.48 -5.30
C ALA A 42 -18.78 7.53 -5.36
N ILE A 43 -18.20 7.35 -6.56
CA ILE A 43 -16.98 6.56 -6.75
C ILE A 43 -15.81 7.17 -5.96
N THR A 44 -15.62 8.48 -6.05
CA THR A 44 -14.53 9.19 -5.36
C THR A 44 -14.66 9.09 -3.83
N VAL A 45 -15.88 9.23 -3.29
CA VAL A 45 -16.14 9.05 -1.86
C VAL A 45 -15.85 7.61 -1.43
N GLY A 46 -16.30 6.61 -2.19
CA GLY A 46 -16.03 5.20 -1.91
C GLY A 46 -14.52 4.93 -1.88
N VAL A 47 -13.81 5.31 -2.93
CA VAL A 47 -12.34 5.15 -3.03
C VAL A 47 -11.60 5.83 -1.88
N MET A 48 -11.97 7.06 -1.53
CA MET A 48 -11.34 7.78 -0.43
C MET A 48 -11.64 7.15 0.92
N ALA A 49 -12.86 6.63 1.11
CA ALA A 49 -13.24 5.92 2.33
C ALA A 49 -12.48 4.59 2.46
N ASP A 50 -12.42 3.79 1.40
CA ASP A 50 -11.71 2.51 1.38
C ASP A 50 -10.21 2.71 1.61
N ALA A 51 -9.59 3.66 0.92
CA ALA A 51 -8.18 3.99 1.14
C ALA A 51 -7.92 4.46 2.58
N PHE A 52 -8.89 5.10 3.25
CA PHE A 52 -8.73 5.52 4.65
C PHE A 52 -8.92 4.38 5.64
N TRP A 53 -10.05 3.67 5.56
CA TRP A 53 -10.42 2.63 6.52
C TRP A 53 -9.62 1.35 6.30
N GLN A 54 -9.50 0.89 5.06
CA GLN A 54 -8.90 -0.41 4.74
C GLN A 54 -7.37 -0.34 4.59
N VAL A 55 -6.83 0.83 4.19
CA VAL A 55 -5.37 0.96 4.01
C VAL A 55 -4.74 1.86 5.07
N ALA A 56 -5.14 3.13 5.17
CA ALA A 56 -4.47 4.08 6.04
C ALA A 56 -4.56 3.67 7.53
N ALA A 57 -5.73 3.23 7.99
CA ALA A 57 -5.91 2.80 9.38
C ALA A 57 -5.05 1.58 9.72
N TYR A 58 -5.02 0.56 8.87
CA TYR A 58 -4.18 -0.64 9.06
C TYR A 58 -2.70 -0.30 9.02
N VAL A 59 -2.25 0.52 8.08
CA VAL A 59 -0.85 0.96 8.00
C VAL A 59 -0.44 1.73 9.24
N ALA A 60 -1.29 2.67 9.70
CA ALA A 60 -1.02 3.41 10.92
C ALA A 60 -0.97 2.49 12.14
N ALA A 61 -1.89 1.52 12.24
CA ALA A 61 -1.96 0.57 13.33
C ALA A 61 -0.76 -0.37 13.36
N THR A 62 -0.38 -0.96 12.22
CA THR A 62 0.76 -1.87 12.15
C THR A 62 2.08 -1.14 12.37
N LEU A 63 2.25 0.08 11.83
CA LEU A 63 3.44 0.89 12.11
C LEU A 63 3.48 1.31 13.57
N ALA A 64 2.38 1.76 14.17
CA ALA A 64 2.33 2.12 15.59
C ALA A 64 2.69 0.91 16.47
N LEU A 65 2.12 -0.26 16.17
CA LEU A 65 2.41 -1.52 16.85
C LEU A 65 3.88 -1.94 16.68
N TYR A 66 4.40 -1.92 15.46
CA TYR A 66 5.79 -2.24 15.15
C TYR A 66 6.75 -1.36 15.96
N HIS A 67 6.54 -0.04 15.95
CA HIS A 67 7.39 0.86 16.69
C HIS A 67 7.22 0.74 18.21
N ALA A 68 6.01 0.46 18.70
CA ALA A 68 5.77 0.21 20.13
C ALA A 68 6.48 -1.07 20.61
N ILE A 69 6.40 -2.15 19.84
CA ILE A 69 7.11 -3.40 20.10
C ILE A 69 8.62 -3.17 20.02
N ALA A 70 9.10 -2.53 18.95
CA ALA A 70 10.53 -2.24 18.79
C ALA A 70 11.06 -1.35 19.92
N ALA A 71 10.30 -0.37 20.39
CA ALA A 71 10.69 0.49 21.50
C ALA A 71 10.73 -0.25 22.84
N ARG A 72 9.79 -1.17 23.10
CA ARG A 72 9.81 -2.03 24.29
C ARG A 72 10.98 -3.01 24.26
N LEU A 73 11.20 -3.68 23.13
CA LEU A 73 12.28 -4.67 22.98
C LEU A 73 13.67 -4.04 22.98
N ASN A 74 13.85 -2.87 22.36
CA ASN A 74 15.14 -2.16 22.39
C ASN A 74 15.50 -1.61 23.77
N LYS A 75 14.54 -1.51 24.68
CA LYS A 75 14.79 -1.13 26.08
C LYS A 75 15.46 -2.26 26.85
N ASP A 76 15.21 -3.52 26.47
CA ASP A 76 15.61 -4.69 27.24
C ASP A 76 16.75 -5.49 26.60
N ASN A 77 16.92 -5.49 25.26
CA ASN A 77 18.13 -5.99 24.59
C ASN A 77 18.03 -5.81 23.06
N ASN A 78 19.14 -5.45 22.40
CA ASN A 78 19.28 -5.20 20.95
C ASN A 78 19.03 -6.45 20.04
N GLN A 79 18.36 -7.49 20.54
CA GLN A 79 18.30 -8.83 19.96
C GLN A 79 17.45 -8.91 18.69
N LEU A 80 16.29 -8.26 18.60
CA LEU A 80 15.45 -8.35 17.40
C LEU A 80 16.16 -7.75 16.18
N SER A 81 16.80 -6.58 16.34
CA SER A 81 17.61 -5.96 15.30
C SER A 81 18.84 -6.78 14.94
N LEU A 82 19.48 -7.45 15.90
CA LEU A 82 20.64 -8.31 15.65
C LEU A 82 20.25 -9.63 14.97
N MET A 83 19.14 -10.26 15.35
CA MET A 83 18.64 -11.50 14.74
C MET A 83 18.16 -11.29 13.30
N LEU A 84 17.46 -10.18 13.03
CA LEU A 84 17.12 -9.80 11.65
C LEU A 84 18.38 -9.44 10.84
N ALA A 85 19.38 -8.81 11.46
CA ALA A 85 20.62 -8.44 10.77
C ALA A 85 21.55 -9.64 10.50
N GLN A 86 21.50 -10.70 11.30
CA GLN A 86 22.46 -11.81 11.24
C GLN A 86 22.02 -12.97 10.35
N SER A 87 20.73 -13.15 10.03
CA SER A 87 20.31 -14.28 9.20
C SER A 87 19.26 -13.95 8.15
N ALA A 88 19.62 -14.18 6.88
CA ALA A 88 18.72 -14.05 5.73
C ALA A 88 17.45 -14.92 5.89
N ARG A 89 17.61 -16.13 6.45
CA ARG A 89 16.50 -17.06 6.68
C ARG A 89 15.45 -16.49 7.62
N PHE A 90 15.86 -15.78 8.68
CA PHE A 90 14.91 -15.18 9.61
C PHE A 90 14.20 -13.96 9.01
N GLN A 91 14.88 -13.20 8.13
CA GLN A 91 14.24 -12.11 7.39
C GLN A 91 13.09 -12.64 6.52
N VAL A 92 13.32 -13.72 5.77
CA VAL A 92 12.32 -14.36 4.92
C VAL A 92 11.18 -14.98 5.74
N LEU A 93 11.50 -15.67 6.85
CA LEU A 93 10.49 -16.25 7.73
C LEU A 93 9.60 -15.18 8.37
N PHE A 94 10.20 -14.12 8.90
CA PHE A 94 9.49 -12.97 9.44
C PHE A 94 8.59 -12.33 8.38
N ALA A 95 9.12 -12.14 7.16
CA ALA A 95 8.35 -11.56 6.07
C ALA A 95 7.17 -12.43 5.63
N SER A 96 7.35 -13.75 5.53
CA SER A 96 6.26 -14.69 5.20
C SER A 96 5.18 -14.68 6.27
N ALA A 97 5.57 -14.65 7.56
CA ALA A 97 4.64 -14.58 8.67
C ALA A 97 3.85 -13.26 8.68
N MET A 98 4.52 -12.14 8.38
CA MET A 98 3.87 -10.84 8.23
C MET A 98 2.92 -10.78 7.03
N GLY A 99 3.21 -11.52 5.96
CA GLY A 99 2.35 -11.61 4.78
C GLY A 99 1.10 -12.46 5.01
N ALA A 100 1.24 -13.55 5.76
CA ALA A 100 0.13 -14.44 6.14
C ALA A 100 -0.93 -13.77 7.04
N LEU A 101 -0.60 -12.62 7.65
CA LEU A 101 -1.58 -11.83 8.39
C LEU A 101 -2.55 -11.17 7.40
N PRO A 102 -3.88 -11.26 7.63
CA PRO A 102 -4.87 -10.57 6.82
C PRO A 102 -4.64 -9.05 6.74
N GLY A 103 -4.89 -8.47 5.56
CA GLY A 103 -4.72 -7.05 5.26
C GLY A 103 -3.34 -6.65 4.74
N CYS A 104 -3.20 -5.40 4.30
CA CYS A 104 -1.97 -4.90 3.66
C CYS A 104 -0.87 -4.46 4.65
N GLY A 105 -1.19 -4.29 5.93
CA GLY A 105 -0.32 -3.67 6.92
C GLY A 105 1.00 -4.43 7.18
N GLY A 106 1.00 -5.75 7.08
CA GLY A 106 2.21 -6.57 7.27
C GLY A 106 3.19 -6.45 6.11
N ALA A 107 2.68 -6.48 4.88
CA ALA A 107 3.45 -6.25 3.66
C ALA A 107 4.10 -4.86 3.65
N ILE A 108 3.38 -3.82 4.06
CA ILE A 108 3.90 -2.45 4.11
C ILE A 108 5.06 -2.31 5.11
N VAL A 109 5.00 -2.99 6.27
CA VAL A 109 6.13 -3.04 7.21
C VAL A 109 7.37 -3.67 6.57
N VAL A 110 7.21 -4.77 5.83
CA VAL A 110 8.34 -5.43 5.17
C VAL A 110 8.93 -4.55 4.05
N ILE A 111 8.09 -3.96 3.19
CA ILE A 111 8.53 -3.06 2.11
C ILE A 111 9.27 -1.84 2.68
N THR A 112 8.70 -1.16 3.67
CA THR A 112 9.34 0.02 4.28
C THR A 112 10.70 -0.34 4.91
N GLN A 113 10.82 -1.52 5.49
CA GLN A 113 12.08 -1.99 6.09
C GLN A 113 13.09 -2.45 5.02
N PHE A 114 12.65 -3.01 3.90
CA PHE A 114 13.48 -3.28 2.72
C PHE A 114 14.05 -1.99 2.12
N VAL A 115 13.21 -0.97 1.93
CA VAL A 115 13.62 0.36 1.42
C VAL A 115 14.63 1.01 2.36
N ARG A 116 14.46 0.84 3.67
CA ARG A 116 15.43 1.25 4.70
C ARG A 116 16.68 0.36 4.75
N GLY A 117 16.85 -0.56 3.81
CA GLY A 117 17.96 -1.49 3.72
C GLY A 117 18.10 -2.34 4.98
N LYS A 118 17.02 -2.81 5.59
CA LYS A 118 17.06 -3.72 6.76
C LYS A 118 16.69 -5.15 6.41
N LEU A 119 15.93 -5.35 5.33
CA LEU A 119 15.49 -6.65 4.84
C LEU A 119 16.04 -6.90 3.43
N SER A 120 16.14 -8.17 3.05
CA SER A 120 16.58 -8.64 1.73
C SER A 120 15.48 -8.54 0.68
N PHE A 121 15.86 -8.66 -0.58
CA PHE A 121 14.89 -8.77 -1.67
C PHE A 121 14.07 -10.08 -1.58
N GLY A 122 14.66 -11.18 -1.10
CA GLY A 122 13.90 -12.40 -0.84
C GLY A 122 12.81 -12.22 0.21
N ALA A 123 13.01 -11.34 1.20
CA ALA A 123 11.95 -10.99 2.16
C ALA A 123 10.79 -10.23 1.49
N VAL A 124 11.06 -9.38 0.49
CA VAL A 124 10.01 -8.72 -0.31
C VAL A 124 9.21 -9.73 -1.11
N VAL A 125 9.88 -10.63 -1.83
CA VAL A 125 9.19 -11.70 -2.58
C VAL A 125 8.36 -12.57 -1.63
N ALA A 126 8.90 -12.92 -0.47
CA ALA A 126 8.21 -13.75 0.50
C ALA A 126 6.92 -13.13 1.04
N VAL A 127 6.94 -11.84 1.40
CA VAL A 127 5.75 -11.18 1.94
C VAL A 127 4.66 -10.99 0.88
N LEU A 128 5.04 -10.63 -0.36
CA LEU A 128 4.11 -10.43 -1.46
C LEU A 128 3.50 -11.76 -1.93
N THR A 129 4.29 -12.84 -1.89
CA THR A 129 3.78 -14.18 -2.23
C THR A 129 2.87 -14.77 -1.14
N ALA A 130 3.09 -14.40 0.13
CA ALA A 130 2.35 -14.95 1.27
C ALA A 130 1.06 -14.20 1.60
N THR A 131 0.83 -13.01 1.01
CA THR A 131 -0.29 -12.15 1.39
C THR A 131 -1.48 -12.29 0.47
N MET A 132 -2.66 -12.46 1.06
CA MET A 132 -3.95 -12.43 0.34
C MET A 132 -4.65 -11.05 0.48
N GLY A 133 -4.02 -10.09 1.17
CA GLY A 133 -4.58 -8.75 1.39
C GLY A 133 -5.91 -8.78 2.14
N ASP A 134 -6.82 -7.88 1.80
CA ASP A 134 -8.13 -7.75 2.46
C ASP A 134 -9.11 -8.87 2.08
N ALA A 135 -8.91 -9.49 0.91
CA ALA A 135 -9.67 -10.66 0.49
C ALA A 135 -9.55 -11.82 1.49
N ALA A 136 -8.45 -11.90 2.25
CA ALA A 136 -8.26 -12.87 3.32
C ALA A 136 -9.37 -12.80 4.37
N PHE A 137 -9.84 -11.59 4.73
CA PHE A 137 -10.92 -11.43 5.70
C PHE A 137 -12.26 -11.92 5.15
N LEU A 138 -12.56 -11.62 3.89
CA LEU A 138 -13.76 -12.10 3.20
C LEU A 138 -13.78 -13.63 3.15
N LEU A 139 -12.69 -14.25 2.71
CA LEU A 139 -12.61 -15.70 2.65
C LEU A 139 -12.66 -16.34 4.05
N LEU A 140 -12.03 -15.73 5.06
CA LEU A 140 -12.07 -16.23 6.43
C LEU A 140 -13.46 -16.14 7.05
N ALA A 141 -14.24 -15.12 6.69
CA ALA A 141 -15.63 -14.96 7.15
C ALA A 141 -16.58 -15.96 6.47
N ALA A 142 -16.42 -16.18 5.16
CA ALA A 142 -17.32 -17.02 4.38
C ALA A 142 -16.97 -18.52 4.41
N GLU A 143 -15.68 -18.86 4.27
CA GLU A 143 -15.19 -20.25 4.21
C GLU A 143 -13.86 -20.43 4.98
N PRO A 144 -13.90 -20.47 6.33
CA PRO A 144 -12.70 -20.41 7.17
C PRO A 144 -11.67 -21.52 6.92
N SER A 145 -12.13 -22.73 6.61
CA SER A 145 -11.24 -23.87 6.32
C SER A 145 -10.38 -23.62 5.08
N THR A 146 -11.01 -23.09 4.03
CA THR A 146 -10.34 -22.77 2.77
C THR A 146 -9.47 -21.55 2.93
N ALA A 147 -9.90 -20.54 3.68
CA ALA A 147 -9.07 -19.39 4.03
C ALA A 147 -7.76 -19.81 4.71
N LEU A 148 -7.84 -20.67 5.74
CA LEU A 148 -6.66 -21.18 6.44
C LEU A 148 -5.75 -22.01 5.53
N ALA A 149 -6.33 -22.80 4.62
CA ALA A 149 -5.56 -23.55 3.62
C ALA A 149 -4.82 -22.62 2.66
N VAL A 150 -5.49 -21.61 2.09
CA VAL A 150 -4.88 -20.62 1.19
C VAL A 150 -3.77 -19.84 1.90
N ILE A 151 -4.01 -19.38 3.14
CA ILE A 151 -2.99 -18.68 3.95
C ILE A 151 -1.79 -19.59 4.23
N ALA A 152 -2.01 -20.85 4.59
CA ALA A 152 -0.94 -21.80 4.86
C ALA A 152 -0.12 -22.10 3.60
N VAL A 153 -0.77 -22.29 2.46
CA VAL A 153 -0.10 -22.47 1.16
C VAL A 153 0.70 -21.22 0.81
N GLY A 154 0.10 -20.03 0.88
CA GLY A 154 0.77 -18.76 0.64
C GLY A 154 2.01 -18.57 1.53
N PHE A 155 1.88 -18.84 2.84
CA PHE A 155 3.00 -18.78 3.78
C PHE A 155 4.17 -19.69 3.37
N VAL A 156 3.87 -20.97 3.06
CA VAL A 156 4.90 -21.94 2.67
C VAL A 156 5.54 -21.57 1.33
N VAL A 157 4.72 -21.20 0.34
CA VAL A 157 5.18 -20.83 -1.00
C VAL A 157 6.01 -19.55 -0.95
N GLY A 158 5.60 -18.55 -0.18
CA GLY A 158 6.36 -17.32 0.06
C GLY A 158 7.67 -17.57 0.78
N LEU A 159 7.67 -18.40 1.82
CA LEU A 159 8.89 -18.80 2.55
C LEU A 159 9.89 -19.48 1.61
N ILE A 160 9.43 -20.45 0.81
CA ILE A 160 10.27 -21.16 -0.16
C ILE A 160 10.79 -20.19 -1.23
N SER A 161 9.92 -19.36 -1.80
CA SER A 161 10.27 -18.43 -2.88
C SER A 161 11.29 -17.40 -2.41
N GLY A 162 11.09 -16.78 -1.26
CA GLY A 162 12.05 -15.82 -0.70
C GLY A 162 13.40 -16.45 -0.37
N MET A 163 13.42 -17.68 0.16
CA MET A 163 14.67 -18.40 0.42
C MET A 163 15.40 -18.76 -0.88
N ILE A 164 14.67 -19.13 -1.94
CA ILE A 164 15.26 -19.40 -3.25
C ILE A 164 15.88 -18.11 -3.82
N VAL A 165 15.15 -17.01 -3.77
CA VAL A 165 15.62 -15.71 -4.27
C VAL A 165 16.89 -15.25 -3.56
N ASP A 166 16.92 -15.32 -2.22
CA ASP A 166 18.10 -14.94 -1.42
C ASP A 166 19.30 -15.87 -1.67
N ARG A 167 19.07 -17.16 -1.95
CA ARG A 167 20.14 -18.09 -2.32
C ARG A 167 20.71 -17.82 -3.72
N LEU A 168 19.85 -17.47 -4.68
CA LEU A 168 20.25 -17.25 -6.07
C LEU A 168 20.98 -15.92 -6.27
N HIS A 169 20.51 -14.85 -5.63
CA HIS A 169 21.02 -13.49 -5.87
C HIS A 169 21.80 -12.89 -4.69
N GLY A 170 21.76 -13.53 -3.52
CA GLY A 170 22.29 -12.97 -2.29
C GLY A 170 21.41 -11.88 -1.68
N THR A 171 21.68 -11.53 -0.42
CA THR A 171 20.88 -10.58 0.36
C THR A 171 21.06 -9.11 -0.03
N ALA A 172 22.05 -8.81 -0.87
CA ALA A 172 22.33 -7.46 -1.36
C ALA A 172 21.60 -7.13 -2.67
N PHE A 173 20.98 -8.12 -3.33
CA PHE A 173 20.30 -7.93 -4.60
C PHE A 173 19.15 -6.92 -4.49
N MET A 174 19.03 -6.02 -5.46
CA MET A 174 18.00 -4.96 -5.55
C MET A 174 17.88 -4.02 -4.34
N ARG A 175 18.78 -4.12 -3.35
CA ARG A 175 18.74 -3.29 -2.14
C ARG A 175 19.04 -1.84 -2.53
N PRO A 176 18.18 -0.87 -2.13
CA PRO A 176 18.46 0.53 -2.40
C PRO A 176 19.80 0.94 -1.78
N VAL A 177 20.69 1.52 -2.59
CA VAL A 177 21.94 2.09 -2.11
C VAL A 177 21.58 3.31 -1.28
N ARG A 178 21.90 3.28 0.02
CA ARG A 178 21.92 4.52 0.80
C ARG A 178 23.11 5.32 0.30
N ASP A 179 22.85 6.47 -0.32
CA ASP A 179 23.88 7.50 -0.45
C ASP A 179 24.31 7.90 0.95
N THR A 180 25.37 7.24 1.42
CA THR A 180 26.02 7.53 2.69
C THR A 180 27.14 8.55 2.48
N GLN A 181 27.18 9.20 1.30
CA GLN A 181 28.23 10.11 0.85
C GLN A 181 27.69 11.40 0.22
N SER A 182 26.75 12.09 0.88
CA SER A 182 26.56 13.54 0.62
C SER A 182 27.39 14.39 1.58
N THR A 183 28.69 14.08 1.71
CA THR A 183 29.66 14.95 2.40
C THR A 183 30.87 15.32 1.54
N ALA A 184 30.86 15.09 0.22
CA ALA A 184 32.04 15.40 -0.61
C ALA A 184 31.80 16.13 -1.95
N ASP A 185 30.55 16.37 -2.40
CA ASP A 185 30.32 17.22 -3.57
C ASP A 185 29.36 18.36 -3.24
N GLY A 186 29.85 19.59 -3.43
CA GLY A 186 29.23 20.87 -3.06
C GLY A 186 28.00 21.26 -3.87
N HIS A 187 27.07 20.33 -4.10
CA HIS A 187 25.70 20.66 -4.51
C HIS A 187 24.78 20.38 -3.34
N SER A 188 24.64 21.38 -2.46
CA SER A 188 23.60 21.44 -1.44
C SER A 188 22.24 21.38 -2.13
N ARG A 189 21.71 20.16 -2.37
CA ARG A 189 20.34 19.96 -2.82
C ARG A 189 19.45 20.59 -1.77
N HIS A 190 18.76 21.66 -2.14
CA HIS A 190 17.94 22.45 -1.24
C HIS A 190 16.65 21.67 -0.91
N ILE A 191 16.75 20.72 0.01
CA ILE A 191 15.62 19.97 0.56
C ILE A 191 14.78 20.99 1.34
N ALA A 192 13.58 21.30 0.84
CA ALA A 192 12.66 22.20 1.54
C ALA A 192 12.40 21.69 2.99
N PRO A 193 12.52 22.54 4.02
CA PRO A 193 12.35 22.11 5.41
C PRO A 193 10.89 21.69 5.66
N ILE A 194 10.71 20.65 6.49
CA ILE A 194 9.38 20.22 6.94
C ILE A 194 8.78 21.30 7.84
N SER A 195 7.51 21.64 7.62
CA SER A 195 6.81 22.56 8.51
C SER A 195 6.48 21.86 9.85
N GLU A 196 7.30 22.14 10.86
CA GLU A 196 7.14 21.70 12.25
C GLU A 196 5.70 21.82 12.84
N PRO A 197 4.92 22.90 12.59
CA PRO A 197 3.55 22.97 13.10
C PRO A 197 2.61 21.95 12.42
N VAL A 198 2.75 21.73 11.10
CA VAL A 198 1.90 20.80 10.36
C VAL A 198 2.26 19.35 10.69
N SER A 199 3.55 19.05 10.84
CA SER A 199 4.02 17.74 11.32
C SER A 199 3.45 17.39 12.71
N ARG A 200 3.43 18.35 13.65
CA ARG A 200 2.77 18.18 14.95
C ARG A 200 1.27 17.96 14.81
N LEU A 201 0.60 18.67 13.93
CA LEU A 201 -0.83 18.50 13.69
C LEU A 201 -1.15 17.11 13.09
N GLN A 202 -0.36 16.63 12.13
CA GLN A 202 -0.44 15.28 11.58
C GLN A 202 -0.31 14.21 12.67
N GLY A 203 0.69 14.36 13.55
CA GLY A 203 0.88 13.44 14.67
C GLY A 203 -0.31 13.42 15.63
N ARG A 204 -0.91 14.58 15.92
CA ARG A 204 -2.12 14.67 16.75
C ARG A 204 -3.34 14.07 16.06
N PHE A 205 -3.52 14.35 14.77
CA PHE A 205 -4.61 13.76 13.97
C PHE A 205 -4.60 12.23 14.08
N TRP A 206 -3.46 11.60 13.81
CA TRP A 206 -3.34 10.15 13.93
C TRP A 206 -3.38 9.64 15.37
N GLN A 207 -2.83 10.37 16.34
CA GLN A 207 -2.90 9.95 17.75
C GLN A 207 -4.35 9.78 18.24
N TRP A 208 -5.25 10.67 17.83
CA TRP A 208 -6.67 10.60 18.21
C TRP A 208 -7.45 9.62 17.33
N LEU A 209 -7.17 9.60 16.04
CA LEU A 209 -7.96 8.85 15.07
C LEU A 209 -7.54 7.38 14.95
N LEU A 210 -6.34 6.99 15.41
CA LEU A 210 -5.81 5.64 15.26
C LEU A 210 -6.75 4.58 15.83
N LEU A 211 -7.18 4.71 17.10
CA LEU A 211 -8.06 3.74 17.75
C LEU A 211 -9.45 3.65 17.09
N PRO A 212 -10.21 4.76 16.92
CA PRO A 212 -11.51 4.67 16.27
C PRO A 212 -11.42 4.22 14.81
N ALA A 213 -10.39 4.64 14.06
CA ALA A 213 -10.21 4.18 12.69
C ALA A 213 -9.87 2.70 12.60
N SER A 214 -9.02 2.20 13.51
CA SER A 214 -8.72 0.76 13.57
C SER A 214 -9.96 -0.06 13.94
N ALA A 215 -10.83 0.46 14.82
CA ALA A 215 -12.07 -0.22 15.17
C ALA A 215 -13.04 -0.31 13.98
N ILE A 216 -13.24 0.79 13.24
CA ILE A 216 -14.06 0.80 12.02
C ILE A 216 -13.47 -0.12 10.96
N ALA A 217 -12.15 -0.08 10.78
CA ALA A 217 -11.44 -0.94 9.84
C ALA A 217 -11.67 -2.43 10.15
N ILE A 218 -11.53 -2.84 11.42
CA ILE A 218 -11.79 -4.20 11.87
C ILE A 218 -13.26 -4.60 11.65
N LEU A 219 -14.22 -3.71 11.94
CA LEU A 219 -15.64 -3.97 11.66
C LEU A 219 -15.87 -4.21 10.16
N GLY A 220 -15.31 -3.36 9.31
CA GLY A 220 -15.37 -3.52 7.85
C GLY A 220 -14.77 -4.83 7.38
N SER A 221 -13.60 -5.22 7.91
CA SER A 221 -12.98 -6.51 7.61
C SER A 221 -13.84 -7.70 8.07
N LEU A 222 -14.57 -7.58 9.18
CA LEU A 222 -15.52 -8.60 9.62
C LEU A 222 -16.86 -8.56 8.85
N GLN A 223 -16.97 -7.72 7.81
CA GLN A 223 -18.20 -7.49 7.05
C GLN A 223 -19.37 -6.99 7.90
N ILE A 224 -19.07 -6.36 9.03
CA ILE A 224 -20.06 -5.75 9.91
C ILE A 224 -20.21 -4.30 9.47
N ASP A 225 -21.38 -3.93 8.95
CA ASP A 225 -21.71 -2.57 8.56
C ASP A 225 -21.73 -1.64 9.79
N PRO A 226 -20.77 -0.69 9.90
CA PRO A 226 -20.71 0.21 11.05
C PRO A 226 -21.92 1.16 11.09
N ASP A 227 -22.49 1.55 9.95
CA ASP A 227 -23.66 2.43 9.91
C ASP A 227 -24.86 1.73 10.55
N GLN A 228 -25.07 0.45 10.27
CA GLN A 228 -26.13 -0.34 10.88
C GLN A 228 -25.86 -0.61 12.37
N LEU A 229 -24.63 -0.98 12.72
CA LEU A 229 -24.25 -1.30 14.10
C LEU A 229 -24.45 -0.11 15.04
N PHE A 230 -24.10 1.10 14.60
CA PHE A 230 -24.23 2.32 15.37
C PHE A 230 -25.54 3.09 15.09
N SER A 231 -26.46 2.52 14.29
CA SER A 231 -27.73 3.17 13.89
C SER A 231 -27.54 4.56 13.28
N LEU A 232 -26.48 4.73 12.48
CA LEU A 232 -26.16 5.97 11.77
C LEU A 232 -26.98 6.07 10.48
N PRO A 233 -27.17 7.28 9.94
CA PRO A 233 -27.69 7.45 8.59
C PRO A 233 -26.83 6.71 7.58
N ALA A 234 -27.46 6.17 6.52
CA ALA A 234 -26.75 5.46 5.47
C ALA A 234 -25.61 6.31 4.86
N ASN A 235 -24.47 5.67 4.61
CA ASN A 235 -23.27 6.26 4.00
C ASN A 235 -22.50 7.24 4.92
N THR A 236 -22.79 7.26 6.22
CA THR A 236 -22.11 8.15 7.18
C THR A 236 -20.65 7.74 7.34
N THR A 237 -20.36 6.44 7.48
CA THR A 237 -19.00 5.92 7.62
C THR A 237 -18.15 6.19 6.38
N ASN A 238 -18.72 6.09 5.18
CA ASN A 238 -18.03 6.41 3.93
C ASN A 238 -17.69 7.91 3.84
N ILE A 239 -18.65 8.78 4.16
CA ILE A 239 -18.41 10.24 4.15
C ILE A 239 -17.35 10.60 5.20
N ALA A 240 -17.41 10.01 6.39
CA ALA A 240 -16.42 10.23 7.44
C ALA A 240 -15.03 9.77 7.01
N GLY A 241 -14.92 8.61 6.36
CA GLY A 241 -13.66 8.10 5.81
C GLY A 241 -13.10 9.00 4.73
N ALA A 242 -13.93 9.41 3.77
CA ALA A 242 -13.53 10.34 2.72
C ALA A 242 -13.09 11.70 3.28
N ALA A 243 -13.80 12.23 4.27
CA ALA A 243 -13.40 13.47 4.94
C ALA A 243 -12.04 13.32 5.65
N ALA A 244 -11.84 12.20 6.37
CA ALA A 244 -10.58 11.91 7.04
C ALA A 244 -9.41 11.72 6.05
N ALA A 245 -9.64 11.04 4.93
CA ALA A 245 -8.69 10.94 3.82
C ALA A 245 -8.33 12.33 3.28
N LEU A 246 -9.31 13.18 2.98
CA LEU A 246 -9.07 14.53 2.47
C LEU A 246 -8.26 15.36 3.46
N CYS A 247 -8.60 15.31 4.75
CA CYS A 247 -7.84 15.96 5.82
C CYS A 247 -6.40 15.46 5.87
N ALA A 248 -6.17 14.14 5.83
CA ALA A 248 -4.85 13.54 5.81
C ALA A 248 -4.04 14.01 4.58
N MET A 249 -4.67 14.07 3.40
CA MET A 249 -4.04 14.53 2.16
C MET A 249 -3.71 16.02 2.19
N LEU A 250 -4.58 16.87 2.74
CA LEU A 250 -4.31 18.31 2.92
C LEU A 250 -3.18 18.55 3.91
N LEU A 251 -3.17 17.81 5.03
CA LEU A 251 -2.09 17.89 6.01
C LEU A 251 -0.76 17.43 5.41
N TRP A 252 -0.76 16.38 4.59
CA TRP A 252 0.44 15.91 3.88
C TRP A 252 0.92 16.85 2.79
N ALA A 253 -0.01 17.46 2.05
CA ALA A 253 0.32 18.40 0.99
C ALA A 253 0.86 19.74 1.51
N THR A 254 0.53 20.11 2.75
CA THR A 254 0.99 21.33 3.42
C THR A 254 2.19 21.12 4.34
N SER A 255 2.60 19.88 4.59
CA SER A 255 3.77 19.62 5.45
C SER A 255 5.11 19.93 4.78
N ARG A 256 5.16 19.87 3.44
CA ARG A 256 6.39 20.11 2.68
C ARG A 256 6.13 20.33 1.20
N ASP A 257 7.02 21.06 0.55
CA ASP A 257 7.02 21.22 -0.90
C ASP A 257 7.87 20.17 -1.61
N ILE A 258 7.35 19.70 -2.75
CA ILE A 258 8.12 18.90 -3.70
C ILE A 258 8.81 19.85 -4.66
N THR A 259 10.13 19.83 -4.65
CA THR A 259 10.95 20.54 -5.64
C THR A 259 11.13 19.66 -6.89
N ASP A 260 11.36 18.35 -6.70
CA ASP A 260 11.81 17.39 -7.72
C ASP A 260 11.04 16.06 -7.70
N TYR A 261 11.04 15.30 -8.82
CA TYR A 261 10.37 13.99 -8.92
C TYR A 261 10.83 13.01 -7.82
N GLU A 262 12.13 12.97 -7.52
CA GLU A 262 12.68 12.14 -6.45
C GLU A 262 12.09 12.50 -5.08
N SER A 263 11.82 13.77 -4.81
CA SER A 263 11.17 14.24 -3.56
C SER A 263 9.65 14.05 -3.53
N ALA A 264 9.03 13.75 -4.67
CA ALA A 264 7.64 13.32 -4.74
C ALA A 264 7.47 11.85 -4.38
N VAL A 265 8.50 11.06 -4.69
CA VAL A 265 8.47 9.60 -4.71
C VAL A 265 9.23 8.98 -3.53
N SER A 266 10.10 9.73 -2.86
CA SER A 266 10.83 9.28 -1.66
C SER A 266 10.07 9.56 -0.35
N GLU A 267 10.31 8.72 0.65
CA GLU A 267 9.87 8.92 2.04
C GLU A 267 10.44 10.25 2.57
N ASP A 268 9.60 11.07 3.22
CA ASP A 268 10.06 12.35 3.78
C ASP A 268 11.16 12.14 4.84
N PRO A 269 12.21 12.97 4.85
CA PRO A 269 13.29 12.86 5.83
C PRO A 269 12.74 13.13 7.23
N LYS A 270 12.84 12.14 8.11
CA LYS A 270 12.31 12.26 9.48
C LYS A 270 13.23 13.09 10.35
N ALA A 271 12.68 14.10 11.01
CA ALA A 271 13.40 14.82 12.05
C ALA A 271 13.84 13.85 13.15
N ARG A 272 15.09 13.99 13.61
CA ARG A 272 15.67 13.11 14.66
C ARG A 272 14.84 13.13 15.94
N THR A 273 14.19 14.25 16.22
CA THR A 273 13.32 14.54 17.38
C THR A 273 11.84 14.22 17.14
N ALA A 274 11.45 13.72 15.96
CA ALA A 274 10.05 13.45 15.67
C ALA A 274 9.48 12.37 16.62
N ASN A 275 8.34 12.69 17.24
CA ASN A 275 7.58 11.80 18.10
C ASN A 275 7.05 10.59 17.30
N LEU A 276 6.76 9.49 18.01
CA LEU A 276 6.24 8.24 17.43
C LEU A 276 5.09 8.48 16.44
N PHE A 277 4.05 9.17 16.88
CA PHE A 277 2.86 9.43 16.07
C PHE A 277 3.11 10.36 14.88
N GLN A 278 4.12 11.22 14.93
CA GLN A 278 4.51 12.04 13.76
C GLN A 278 5.12 11.15 12.68
N ARG A 279 5.98 10.19 13.07
CA ARG A 279 6.60 9.26 12.13
C ARG A 279 5.57 8.32 11.50
N VAL A 280 4.64 7.81 12.31
CA VAL A 280 3.51 7.00 11.83
C VAL A 280 2.66 7.82 10.87
N ALA A 281 2.28 9.05 11.25
CA ALA A 281 1.47 9.92 10.40
C ALA A 281 2.11 10.23 9.05
N GLN A 282 3.41 10.53 9.04
CA GLN A 282 4.16 10.82 7.80
C GLN A 282 4.19 9.61 6.86
N ASP A 283 4.52 8.42 7.38
CA ASP A 283 4.57 7.18 6.59
C ASP A 283 3.18 6.82 6.07
N THR A 284 2.17 6.86 6.94
CA THR A 284 0.80 6.53 6.56
C THR A 284 0.26 7.49 5.52
N ASN A 285 0.42 8.81 5.71
CA ASN A 285 -0.10 9.77 4.73
C ASN A 285 0.63 9.67 3.39
N PHE A 286 1.93 9.41 3.40
CA PHE A 286 2.70 9.17 2.18
C PHE A 286 2.19 7.93 1.44
N VAL A 287 2.00 6.81 2.12
CA VAL A 287 1.44 5.58 1.52
C VAL A 287 0.03 5.84 0.97
N THR A 288 -0.81 6.49 1.77
CA THR A 288 -2.23 6.71 1.46
C THR A 288 -2.41 7.59 0.22
N SER A 289 -1.52 8.56 -0.04
CA SER A 289 -1.64 9.43 -1.22
C SER A 289 -1.47 8.67 -2.54
N TRP A 290 -0.54 7.72 -2.59
CA TRP A 290 -0.34 6.84 -3.73
C TRP A 290 -1.49 5.84 -3.90
N VAL A 291 -1.95 5.26 -2.79
CA VAL A 291 -3.07 4.32 -2.78
C VAL A 291 -4.35 4.97 -3.32
N ILE A 292 -4.70 6.17 -2.82
CA ILE A 292 -5.86 6.93 -3.33
C ILE A 292 -5.73 7.18 -4.83
N GLY A 293 -4.55 7.64 -5.29
CA GLY A 293 -4.32 7.91 -6.71
C GLY A 293 -4.51 6.67 -7.58
N ALA A 294 -4.04 5.51 -7.10
CA ALA A 294 -4.15 4.28 -7.84
C ALA A 294 -5.56 3.66 -7.82
N PHE A 295 -6.24 3.66 -6.66
CA PHE A 295 -7.63 3.21 -6.56
C PHE A 295 -8.53 4.05 -7.46
N LEU A 296 -8.34 5.37 -7.47
CA LEU A 296 -9.10 6.25 -8.36
C LEU A 296 -8.83 5.94 -9.83
N LEU A 297 -7.57 5.74 -10.20
CA LEU A 297 -7.22 5.38 -11.57
C LEU A 297 -7.89 4.07 -11.98
N PHE A 298 -7.84 3.06 -11.12
CA PHE A 298 -8.46 1.76 -11.37
C PHE A 298 -9.98 1.87 -11.51
N GLU A 299 -10.67 2.41 -10.50
CA GLU A 299 -12.13 2.50 -10.47
C GLU A 299 -12.69 3.38 -11.60
N LEU A 300 -12.04 4.53 -11.88
CA LEU A 300 -12.46 5.38 -12.99
C LEU A 300 -12.20 4.71 -14.35
N THR A 301 -11.14 3.91 -14.48
CA THR A 301 -10.88 3.15 -15.72
C THR A 301 -11.96 2.09 -15.94
N ILE A 302 -12.29 1.28 -14.92
CA ILE A 302 -13.36 0.29 -15.02
C ILE A 302 -14.71 0.97 -15.34
N TYR A 303 -15.02 2.07 -14.64
CA TYR A 303 -16.22 2.85 -14.88
C TYR A 303 -16.32 3.40 -16.31
N TRP A 304 -15.24 3.94 -16.87
CA TRP A 304 -15.25 4.51 -18.22
C TRP A 304 -15.17 3.47 -19.34
N THR A 305 -14.51 2.33 -19.09
CA THR A 305 -14.36 1.27 -20.08
C THR A 305 -15.53 0.29 -20.09
N GLY A 306 -16.29 0.21 -19.00
CA GLY A 306 -17.43 -0.71 -18.88
C GLY A 306 -17.04 -2.19 -18.90
N ILE A 307 -15.79 -2.50 -18.56
CA ILE A 307 -15.28 -3.89 -18.59
C ILE A 307 -15.93 -4.70 -17.48
N ASN A 308 -16.76 -5.67 -17.86
CA ASN A 308 -17.26 -6.71 -16.96
C ASN A 308 -16.27 -7.86 -16.88
N LEU A 309 -15.50 -7.91 -15.80
CA LEU A 309 -14.53 -8.98 -15.58
C LEU A 309 -15.19 -10.37 -15.57
N SER A 310 -16.40 -10.51 -15.00
CA SER A 310 -17.16 -11.76 -14.93
C SER A 310 -17.42 -12.42 -16.30
N GLU A 311 -17.69 -11.64 -17.34
CA GLU A 311 -17.92 -12.16 -18.70
C GLU A 311 -16.64 -12.70 -19.33
N ILE A 312 -15.47 -12.16 -18.96
CA ILE A 312 -14.17 -12.63 -19.46
C ILE A 312 -13.86 -14.03 -18.90
N PHE A 313 -14.29 -14.34 -17.67
CA PHE A 313 -14.07 -15.64 -17.02
C PHE A 313 -14.95 -16.77 -17.55
N ALA A 314 -16.08 -16.48 -18.19
CA ALA A 314 -17.09 -17.50 -18.51
C ALA A 314 -16.70 -18.48 -19.64
N ASN A 315 -15.69 -18.17 -20.47
CA ASN A 315 -15.44 -18.90 -21.72
C ASN A 315 -14.14 -19.71 -21.79
N TRP A 316 -13.31 -19.73 -20.73
CA TRP A 316 -11.95 -20.28 -20.82
C TRP A 316 -11.51 -21.08 -19.58
N ALA A 317 -12.12 -22.25 -19.34
CA ALA A 317 -11.83 -23.11 -18.18
C ALA A 317 -10.33 -23.35 -17.92
N LEU A 318 -9.54 -23.67 -18.96
CA LEU A 318 -8.10 -23.92 -18.84
C LEU A 318 -7.26 -22.65 -18.58
N LEU A 319 -7.80 -21.47 -18.89
CA LEU A 319 -7.16 -20.20 -18.62
C LEU A 319 -7.55 -19.63 -17.25
N LEU A 320 -8.52 -20.21 -16.52
CA LEU A 320 -8.96 -19.71 -15.22
C LEU A 320 -7.80 -19.56 -14.21
N PRO A 321 -6.88 -20.54 -14.06
CA PRO A 321 -5.72 -20.35 -13.18
C PRO A 321 -4.82 -19.18 -13.62
N LEU A 322 -4.54 -19.07 -14.92
CA LEU A 322 -3.74 -17.98 -15.49
C LEU A 322 -4.43 -16.62 -15.31
N MET A 323 -5.74 -16.55 -15.49
CA MET A 323 -6.51 -15.33 -15.28
C MET A 323 -6.52 -14.92 -13.80
N GLY A 324 -6.64 -15.88 -12.89
CA GLY A 324 -6.49 -15.64 -11.46
C GLY A 324 -5.14 -15.01 -11.13
N VAL A 325 -4.05 -15.57 -11.67
CA VAL A 325 -2.70 -15.01 -11.56
C VAL A 325 -2.63 -13.60 -12.18
N ALA A 326 -3.12 -13.42 -13.41
CA ALA A 326 -3.06 -12.14 -14.11
C ALA A 326 -3.82 -11.03 -13.35
N ILE A 327 -4.95 -11.35 -12.72
CA ILE A 327 -5.67 -10.41 -11.86
C ILE A 327 -4.90 -10.16 -10.56
N GLY A 328 -4.19 -11.14 -10.01
CA GLY A 328 -3.37 -10.94 -8.80
C GLY A 328 -2.26 -9.91 -9.01
N LEU A 329 -1.72 -9.81 -10.24
CA LEU A 329 -0.74 -8.78 -10.61
C LEU A 329 -1.34 -7.37 -10.65
N LEU A 330 -2.66 -7.23 -10.71
CA LEU A 330 -3.31 -5.93 -10.65
C LEU A 330 -3.29 -5.45 -9.19
N PRO A 331 -2.65 -4.31 -8.91
CA PRO A 331 -2.55 -3.84 -7.54
C PRO A 331 -3.90 -3.30 -7.06
N GLY A 332 -4.19 -3.50 -5.78
CA GLY A 332 -5.45 -3.12 -5.15
C GLY A 332 -5.97 -4.19 -4.20
N CYS A 333 -7.10 -3.91 -3.54
CA CYS A 333 -7.93 -4.90 -2.88
C CYS A 333 -9.16 -5.29 -3.74
N GLY A 334 -9.64 -4.39 -4.60
CA GLY A 334 -10.82 -4.59 -5.45
C GLY A 334 -10.75 -5.83 -6.35
N PRO A 335 -9.74 -5.98 -7.22
CA PRO A 335 -9.58 -7.17 -8.07
C PRO A 335 -9.51 -8.49 -7.28
N GLN A 336 -8.90 -8.46 -6.10
CA GLN A 336 -8.68 -9.60 -5.20
C GLN A 336 -9.98 -10.01 -4.51
N ILE A 337 -10.75 -9.03 -4.01
CA ILE A 337 -12.08 -9.23 -3.44
C ILE A 337 -13.04 -9.76 -4.50
N LEU A 338 -12.95 -9.26 -5.74
CA LEU A 338 -13.77 -9.74 -6.85
C LEU A 338 -13.49 -11.22 -7.16
N VAL A 339 -12.22 -11.62 -7.31
CA VAL A 339 -11.86 -13.03 -7.56
C VAL A 339 -12.35 -13.92 -6.41
N THR A 340 -12.17 -13.47 -5.16
CA THR A 340 -12.66 -14.20 -3.98
C THR A 340 -14.19 -14.32 -3.96
N SER A 341 -14.90 -13.27 -4.36
CA SER A 341 -16.37 -13.30 -4.49
C SER A 341 -16.83 -14.24 -5.60
N LEU A 342 -16.14 -14.25 -6.75
CA LEU A 342 -16.41 -15.20 -7.83
C LEU A 342 -16.16 -16.63 -7.38
N TYR A 343 -15.11 -16.89 -6.60
CA TYR A 343 -14.84 -18.20 -6.01
C TYR A 343 -15.96 -18.62 -5.06
N LEU A 344 -16.31 -17.75 -4.10
CA LEU A 344 -17.37 -18.02 -3.12
C LEU A 344 -18.76 -18.23 -3.77
N SER A 345 -19.01 -17.60 -4.92
CA SER A 345 -20.23 -17.82 -5.71
C SER A 345 -20.22 -19.11 -6.53
N GLY A 346 -19.09 -19.83 -6.59
CA GLY A 346 -18.89 -21.01 -7.42
C GLY A 346 -18.64 -20.71 -8.90
N SER A 347 -18.38 -19.45 -9.27
CA SER A 347 -18.15 -19.03 -10.66
C SER A 347 -16.74 -19.33 -11.16
N ILE A 348 -15.75 -19.37 -10.27
CA ILE A 348 -14.36 -19.75 -10.59
C ILE A 348 -13.87 -20.82 -9.60
N PRO A 349 -12.93 -21.68 -10.02
CA PRO A 349 -12.37 -22.73 -9.19
C PRO A 349 -11.36 -22.22 -8.15
N LEU A 350 -11.00 -23.07 -7.18
CA LEU A 350 -10.01 -22.75 -6.14
C LEU A 350 -8.60 -22.58 -6.73
N SER A 351 -8.25 -23.25 -7.83
CA SER A 351 -6.97 -22.99 -8.54
C SER A 351 -6.81 -21.53 -8.98
N ALA A 352 -7.87 -20.91 -9.50
CA ALA A 352 -7.87 -19.50 -9.87
C ALA A 352 -7.71 -18.61 -8.63
N GLN A 353 -8.39 -18.95 -7.54
CA GLN A 353 -8.25 -18.25 -6.26
C GLN A 353 -6.83 -18.38 -5.68
N LEU A 354 -6.21 -19.55 -5.73
CA LEU A 354 -4.83 -19.78 -5.30
C LEU A 354 -3.83 -19.00 -6.16
N GLY A 355 -4.03 -19.00 -7.49
CA GLY A 355 -3.23 -18.21 -8.42
C GLY A 355 -3.30 -16.72 -8.09
N ASN A 356 -4.50 -16.20 -7.86
CA ASN A 356 -4.71 -14.83 -7.44
C ASN A 356 -4.05 -14.54 -6.10
N ALA A 357 -4.31 -15.34 -5.06
CA ALA A 357 -3.79 -15.12 -3.72
C ALA A 357 -2.25 -15.11 -3.64
N ILE A 358 -1.56 -15.93 -4.44
CA ILE A 358 -0.09 -16.06 -4.41
C ILE A 358 0.61 -15.01 -5.28
N SER A 359 -0.02 -14.56 -6.36
CA SER A 359 0.51 -13.50 -7.23
C SER A 359 0.08 -12.09 -6.79
N ASN A 360 -0.70 -12.00 -5.72
CA ASN A 360 -1.25 -10.75 -5.22
C ASN A 360 -0.18 -9.92 -4.51
N ASP A 361 0.19 -8.79 -5.09
CA ASP A 361 1.10 -7.85 -4.43
C ASP A 361 0.38 -6.91 -3.43
N GLY A 362 -0.95 -6.94 -3.39
CA GLY A 362 -1.83 -6.16 -2.52
C GLY A 362 -1.65 -4.64 -2.66
N ASP A 363 -2.23 -3.89 -1.72
CA ASP A 363 -2.06 -2.42 -1.68
C ASP A 363 -0.63 -2.00 -1.33
N ALA A 364 0.18 -2.93 -0.83
CA ALA A 364 1.59 -2.72 -0.53
C ALA A 364 2.44 -2.51 -1.78
N LEU A 365 1.97 -2.93 -2.96
CA LEU A 365 2.68 -2.69 -4.22
C LEU A 365 2.77 -1.20 -4.55
N PHE A 366 1.76 -0.39 -4.23
CA PHE A 366 1.78 1.03 -4.59
C PHE A 366 2.91 1.80 -3.89
N PRO A 367 3.09 1.68 -2.57
CA PRO A 367 4.28 2.23 -1.91
C PRO A 367 5.59 1.60 -2.39
N ALA A 368 5.59 0.30 -2.72
CA ALA A 368 6.79 -0.36 -3.22
C ALA A 368 7.22 0.20 -4.58
N ILE A 369 6.28 0.43 -5.50
CA ILE A 369 6.53 1.05 -6.82
C ILE A 369 7.06 2.47 -6.65
N ALA A 370 6.49 3.24 -5.70
CA ALA A 370 7.01 4.56 -5.40
C ALA A 370 8.45 4.46 -4.86
N LEU A 371 8.67 3.74 -3.76
CA LEU A 371 9.95 3.77 -3.05
C LEU A 371 11.08 3.00 -3.76
N ALA A 372 10.76 1.92 -4.47
CA ALA A 372 11.72 1.03 -5.11
C ALA A 372 11.12 0.36 -6.37
N PRO A 373 10.87 1.12 -7.46
CA PRO A 373 10.09 0.66 -8.62
C PRO A 373 10.66 -0.60 -9.29
N LYS A 374 12.00 -0.66 -9.42
CA LYS A 374 12.67 -1.84 -10.00
C LYS A 374 12.49 -3.08 -9.12
N ALA A 375 12.61 -2.92 -7.80
CA ALA A 375 12.43 -4.03 -6.89
C ALA A 375 10.96 -4.48 -6.87
N ALA A 376 10.00 -3.56 -6.86
CA ALA A 376 8.58 -3.87 -6.92
C ALA A 376 8.23 -4.69 -8.16
N LEU A 377 8.56 -4.22 -9.36
CA LEU A 377 8.24 -4.91 -10.61
C LEU A 377 8.91 -6.28 -10.71
N VAL A 378 10.17 -6.39 -10.28
CA VAL A 378 10.85 -7.68 -10.28
C VAL A 378 10.22 -8.61 -9.24
N ALA A 379 9.83 -8.11 -8.06
CA ALA A 379 9.18 -8.95 -7.04
C ALA A 379 7.84 -9.51 -7.53
N THR A 380 7.02 -8.70 -8.20
CA THR A 380 5.78 -9.12 -8.87
C THR A 380 6.02 -10.26 -9.88
N LEU A 381 7.09 -10.16 -10.68
CA LEU A 381 7.44 -11.23 -11.62
C LEU A 381 7.88 -12.51 -10.89
N TYR A 382 8.62 -12.37 -9.80
CA TYR A 382 9.09 -13.50 -8.99
C TYR A 382 7.97 -14.17 -8.18
N SER A 383 6.91 -13.47 -7.80
CA SER A 383 5.70 -14.04 -7.17
C SER A 383 4.79 -14.71 -8.20
N SER A 384 4.76 -14.22 -9.45
CA SER A 384 3.95 -14.80 -10.55
C SER A 384 4.32 -16.25 -10.87
N VAL A 385 5.61 -16.59 -10.86
CA VAL A 385 6.11 -17.94 -11.20
C VAL A 385 5.60 -19.01 -10.23
N PRO A 386 5.83 -18.92 -8.90
CA PRO A 386 5.28 -19.88 -7.96
C PRO A 386 3.74 -19.87 -7.94
N ALA A 387 3.10 -18.72 -8.20
CA ALA A 387 1.64 -18.65 -8.33
C ALA A 387 1.13 -19.53 -9.48
N LEU A 388 1.73 -19.45 -10.66
CA LEU A 388 1.37 -20.31 -11.80
C LEU A 388 1.60 -21.79 -11.49
N VAL A 389 2.72 -22.13 -10.86
CA VAL A 389 3.04 -23.52 -10.49
C VAL A 389 1.99 -24.08 -9.52
N VAL A 390 1.62 -23.32 -8.49
CA VAL A 390 0.64 -23.77 -7.50
C VAL A 390 -0.77 -23.80 -8.10
N ALA A 391 -1.16 -22.78 -8.86
CA ALA A 391 -2.49 -22.70 -9.47
C ALA A 391 -2.73 -23.83 -10.48
N TYR A 392 -1.82 -24.02 -11.44
CA TYR A 392 -1.93 -25.10 -12.42
C TYR A 392 -1.67 -26.49 -11.82
N GLY A 393 -0.82 -26.57 -10.80
CA GLY A 393 -0.64 -27.79 -10.02
C GLY A 393 -1.93 -28.21 -9.35
N TYR A 394 -2.58 -27.29 -8.61
CA TYR A 394 -3.85 -27.57 -7.96
C TYR A 394 -4.94 -27.94 -8.97
N PHE A 395 -5.07 -27.16 -10.05
CA PHE A 395 -6.00 -27.44 -11.14
C PHE A 395 -5.81 -28.89 -11.62
N SER A 396 -4.62 -29.23 -12.12
CA SER A 396 -4.38 -30.54 -12.74
C SER A 396 -4.59 -31.76 -11.82
N PHE A 397 -4.43 -31.60 -10.50
CA PHE A 397 -4.55 -32.71 -9.54
C PHE A 397 -5.91 -32.81 -8.86
N PHE A 398 -6.68 -31.72 -8.77
CA PHE A 398 -7.90 -31.65 -7.95
C PHE A 398 -9.14 -31.11 -8.67
N GLU A 399 -8.99 -30.47 -9.84
CA GLU A 399 -10.09 -29.82 -10.58
C GLU A 399 -10.07 -30.19 -12.08
#